data_AF-A0A5C6KD13-F1
#
_entry.id   AF-A0A5C6KD13-F1
#
_cell.length_a   1.000
_cell.length_b   1.000
_cell.length_c   1.000
_cell.angle_alpha   90.00
_cell.angle_beta   90.00
_cell.angle_gamma   90.00
#
_symmetry.space_group_name_H-M   'P 1'
#
loop_
_entity.id
_entity.type
_entity.pdbx_description
1 polymer ?
#
loop_
_entity_poly.entity_id
_entity_poly.type
_entity_poly.pdbx_seq_one_letter_code
_entity_poly.pdbx_strand_id
1 'polypeptide(L)'
;MKWYLWGAVVLLYSLFGSACSTERRYDLSAYGLSPVEHVDNAPAMARALEQIREKCEENQTIVVTLPKGRYEFYPDSAAERVYFISNHDQMNPKKVGLPFEGMKNMVFDGQGSELIFHGRMLPVSLLDSRNCVLKNFSIDFKHPQISQVKVVENDTLKGGITFEVAPWVRYEIRDSVFVAKGEGWELTPGSGITFEGDTRHLVYNTSDIPVGVRSLIEVSPRLIKSPRWKDSRLVPGTVIAMRSWERPAPGVFLYHDVNTTLENIKVHYAEGMGLLAQVSENITLDGFSVCLKGADDPRYFTTQADATHFSACKGTIISKNGLYEGMMDDAINVHGTYLKVVRRVNDSTLVGRYMHPQSYGFEWGRVGDSVQFIHSSTMELIGARNRITAIKAVDQPDYRGAKEFEIRFENTVNPSIHEGSGFGIENLEWTPTVLFSDNVIRNNRARGSLFSTPRQTVVENNVFDHTSGTAILLCGDCNGWFETGACRNVLIRKNKFINSLTNMFQFTNAIISIYPEIPDLASQRKYFHSDIVIDANEFITFDRPLVYAKSVDGLVFTNNIVKQNKEYPAFHWNNHRFYFQRVIHSKIENNYFDEGFIREREVLEENNGYDI
;
A
#
# COMPACT_ATOMS: atom_id res chain seq x y z
N MET A 1 -36.11 -20.16 -11.86
CA MET A 1 -37.22 -19.88 -10.92
C MET A 1 -36.61 -19.88 -9.52
N LYS A 2 -36.28 -18.79 -8.83
CA LYS A 2 -36.59 -17.36 -8.89
C LYS A 2 -35.27 -16.58 -8.75
N TRP A 3 -34.97 -15.69 -9.69
CA TRP A 3 -33.84 -14.74 -9.61
C TRP A 3 -34.34 -13.39 -10.10
N TYR A 4 -35.01 -12.63 -9.24
CA TYR A 4 -35.32 -11.20 -9.43
C TYR A 4 -35.65 -10.60 -8.07
N LEU A 5 -34.69 -9.88 -7.48
CA LEU A 5 -34.90 -8.76 -6.54
C LEU A 5 -33.53 -8.27 -6.04
N TRP A 6 -32.80 -7.59 -6.91
CA TRP A 6 -31.72 -6.67 -6.53
C TRP A 6 -31.97 -5.36 -7.27
N GLY A 7 -32.88 -4.58 -6.70
CA GLY A 7 -33.17 -3.21 -7.07
C GLY A 7 -33.72 -2.53 -5.82
N ALA A 8 -33.08 -1.41 -5.44
CA ALA A 8 -33.38 -0.55 -4.29
C ALA A 8 -32.71 -0.88 -2.93
N VAL A 9 -31.39 -0.63 -2.80
CA VAL A 9 -30.77 -0.25 -1.50
C VAL A 9 -29.68 0.85 -1.65
N VAL A 10 -29.57 1.58 -2.77
CA VAL A 10 -28.54 2.66 -2.94
C VAL A 10 -29.13 4.09 -2.86
N LEU A 11 -30.37 4.24 -2.37
CA LEU A 11 -31.00 5.56 -2.24
C LEU A 11 -31.77 5.68 -0.92
N LEU A 12 -31.05 5.57 0.21
CA LEU A 12 -31.61 5.86 1.54
C LEU A 12 -30.52 6.16 2.59
N TYR A 13 -29.50 6.95 2.21
CA TYR A 13 -28.58 7.60 3.17
C TYR A 13 -28.55 9.13 3.05
N SER A 14 -29.56 9.73 2.42
CA SER A 14 -29.72 11.20 2.34
C SER A 14 -30.93 11.74 3.11
N LEU A 15 -31.61 10.92 3.93
CA LEU A 15 -32.79 11.34 4.68
C LEU A 15 -32.77 10.84 6.13
N PHE A 16 -31.79 11.28 6.91
CA PHE A 16 -31.95 11.42 8.36
C PHE A 16 -31.24 12.71 8.81
N GLY A 17 -32.05 13.72 9.11
CA GLY A 17 -31.65 14.88 9.89
C GLY A 17 -31.18 16.09 9.10
N SER A 18 -32.10 16.77 8.38
CA SER A 18 -32.04 18.24 8.30
C SER A 18 -32.32 18.82 9.69
N ALA A 19 -31.39 18.63 10.62
CA ALA A 19 -31.06 19.73 11.51
C ALA A 19 -30.41 20.78 10.61
N CYS A 20 -30.85 22.02 10.70
CA CYS A 20 -30.35 23.12 9.88
C CYS A 20 -28.86 23.32 10.17
N SER A 21 -27.96 22.58 9.50
CA SER A 21 -26.53 22.79 9.66
C SER A 21 -26.20 24.11 8.98
N THR A 22 -25.75 25.07 9.78
CA THR A 22 -25.28 26.33 9.24
C THR A 22 -23.94 26.07 8.56
N GLU A 23 -23.86 26.41 7.27
CA GLU A 23 -22.63 26.30 6.51
C GLU A 23 -21.74 27.52 6.81
N ARG A 24 -20.46 27.27 7.11
CA ARG A 24 -19.46 28.31 7.33
C ARG A 24 -18.31 28.15 6.35
N ARG A 25 -18.02 29.22 5.61
CA ARG A 25 -16.99 29.24 4.56
C ARG A 25 -15.76 30.01 5.01
N TYR A 26 -14.59 29.46 4.69
CA TYR A 26 -13.29 30.07 4.95
C TYR A 26 -12.46 30.05 3.66
N ASP A 27 -12.05 31.22 3.19
CA ASP A 27 -11.11 31.36 2.07
C ASP A 27 -9.70 31.56 2.63
N LEU A 28 -8.79 30.65 2.30
CA LEU A 28 -7.44 30.64 2.85
C LEU A 28 -6.57 31.83 2.38
N SER A 29 -6.94 32.55 1.32
CA SER A 29 -6.29 33.81 0.97
C SER A 29 -6.41 34.86 2.08
N ALA A 30 -7.54 34.87 2.81
CA ALA A 30 -7.75 35.75 3.96
C ALA A 30 -6.89 35.37 5.18
N TYR A 31 -6.25 34.20 5.15
CA TYR A 31 -5.36 33.70 6.20
C TYR A 31 -3.88 33.84 5.85
N GLY A 32 -3.57 34.55 4.76
CA GLY A 32 -2.21 34.85 4.34
C GLY A 32 -1.54 33.78 3.50
N LEU A 33 -2.28 32.79 2.99
CA LEU A 33 -1.76 31.84 2.02
C LEU A 33 -1.62 32.53 0.67
N SER A 34 -0.48 32.32 0.01
CA SER A 34 -0.09 32.98 -1.23
C SER A 34 0.45 31.98 -2.24
N PRO A 35 -0.07 31.96 -3.48
CA PRO A 35 0.43 31.11 -4.55
C PRO A 35 1.67 31.69 -5.26
N VAL A 36 2.37 32.63 -4.61
CA VAL A 36 3.61 33.23 -5.14
C VAL A 36 4.77 32.26 -4.89
N GLU A 37 5.61 32.06 -5.90
CA GLU A 37 6.78 31.18 -5.78
C GLU A 37 7.72 31.69 -4.67
N HIS A 38 8.36 30.75 -3.95
CA HIS A 38 9.24 31.00 -2.82
C HIS A 38 8.58 31.58 -1.56
N VAL A 39 7.24 31.67 -1.52
CA VAL A 39 6.52 31.96 -0.29
C VAL A 39 6.22 30.67 0.45
N ASP A 40 6.71 30.58 1.69
CA ASP A 40 6.44 29.46 2.57
C ASP A 40 5.05 29.56 3.21
N ASN A 41 4.16 28.64 2.81
CA ASN A 41 2.78 28.62 3.26
C ASN A 41 2.56 27.78 4.53
N ALA A 42 3.54 27.01 4.99
CA ALA A 42 3.35 26.08 6.11
C ALA A 42 2.90 26.77 7.41
N PRO A 43 3.47 27.92 7.84
CA PRO A 43 3.04 28.59 9.06
C PRO A 43 1.64 29.19 8.95
N ALA A 44 1.31 29.78 7.79
CA ALA A 44 0.01 30.37 7.53
C ALA A 44 -1.08 29.31 7.49
N MET A 45 -0.82 28.17 6.83
CA MET A 45 -1.72 27.02 6.80
C MET A 45 -2.00 26.48 8.21
N ALA A 46 -0.95 26.19 9.00
CA ALA A 46 -1.13 25.66 10.35
C ALA A 46 -1.98 26.58 11.24
N ARG A 47 -1.70 27.90 11.22
CA ARG A 47 -2.51 28.89 11.96
C ARG A 47 -3.95 28.96 11.46
N ALA A 48 -4.16 28.89 10.14
CA ALA A 48 -5.50 28.95 9.57
C ALA A 48 -6.34 27.75 10.04
N LEU A 49 -5.79 26.54 9.96
CA LEU A 49 -6.47 25.32 10.37
C LEU A 49 -6.78 25.33 11.87
N GLU A 50 -5.85 25.78 12.72
CA GLU A 50 -6.09 25.94 14.15
C GLU A 50 -7.24 26.93 14.45
N GLN A 51 -7.21 28.11 13.83
CA GLN A 51 -8.26 29.13 14.02
C GLN A 51 -9.63 28.68 13.48
N ILE A 52 -9.65 27.91 12.41
CA ILE A 52 -10.88 27.34 11.85
C ILE A 52 -11.42 26.29 12.83
N ARG A 53 -10.56 25.37 13.31
CA ARG A 53 -10.90 24.33 14.29
C ARG A 53 -11.55 24.90 15.55
N GLU A 54 -10.99 25.95 16.13
CA GLU A 54 -11.52 26.59 17.35
C GLU A 54 -12.91 27.20 17.16
N LYS A 55 -13.30 27.47 15.92
CA LYS A 55 -14.60 28.06 15.56
C LYS A 55 -15.61 27.01 15.08
N CYS A 56 -15.23 25.73 15.07
CA CYS A 56 -16.09 24.61 14.65
C CYS A 56 -17.11 24.27 15.75
N GLU A 57 -18.39 24.29 15.40
CA GLU A 57 -19.45 23.74 16.23
C GLU A 57 -19.95 22.40 15.65
N GLU A 58 -20.43 21.50 16.50
CA GLU A 58 -20.76 20.12 16.12
C GLU A 58 -21.90 20.02 15.08
N ASN A 59 -22.76 21.03 15.00
CA ASN A 59 -23.90 21.10 14.07
C ASN A 59 -23.62 21.94 12.82
N GLN A 60 -22.37 22.37 12.59
CA GLN A 60 -22.00 23.20 11.43
C GLN A 60 -21.29 22.37 10.37
N THR A 61 -21.49 22.73 9.10
CA THR A 61 -20.67 22.24 7.99
C THR A 61 -19.64 23.30 7.64
N ILE A 62 -18.38 22.90 7.53
CA ILE A 62 -17.27 23.82 7.32
C ILE A 62 -16.71 23.62 5.94
N VAL A 63 -16.64 24.68 5.16
CA VAL A 63 -16.03 24.65 3.82
C VAL A 63 -14.79 25.53 3.84
N VAL A 64 -13.62 24.90 3.72
CA VAL A 64 -12.33 25.57 3.62
C VAL A 64 -11.90 25.53 2.16
N THR A 65 -11.69 26.69 1.56
CA THR A 65 -11.30 26.82 0.16
C THR A 65 -9.86 27.33 0.08
N LEU A 66 -9.00 26.60 -0.61
CA LEU A 66 -7.72 27.10 -1.09
C LEU A 66 -7.92 27.53 -2.54
N PRO A 67 -7.87 28.84 -2.85
CA PRO A 67 -8.01 29.30 -4.22
C PRO A 67 -6.99 28.63 -5.14
N LYS A 68 -7.38 28.35 -6.39
CA LYS A 68 -6.51 27.68 -7.35
C LYS A 68 -5.16 28.39 -7.46
N GLY A 69 -4.08 27.68 -7.18
CA GLY A 69 -2.73 28.20 -7.30
C GLY A 69 -1.65 27.15 -7.02
N ARG A 70 -0.40 27.58 -7.08
CA ARG A 70 0.76 26.75 -6.73
C ARG A 70 1.34 27.24 -5.41
N TYR A 71 1.26 26.41 -4.37
CA TYR A 71 1.65 26.76 -3.01
C TYR A 71 2.89 25.97 -2.58
N GLU A 72 3.92 26.66 -2.10
CA GLU A 72 5.15 26.04 -1.61
C GLU A 72 5.16 25.93 -0.07
N PHE A 73 5.71 24.82 0.43
CA PHE A 73 5.81 24.51 1.86
C PHE A 73 7.24 24.07 2.19
N TYR A 74 7.82 24.65 3.23
CA TYR A 74 9.20 24.38 3.65
C TYR A 74 9.27 23.78 5.07
N PRO A 75 10.25 22.89 5.35
CA PRO A 75 10.29 22.12 6.58
C PRO A 75 10.70 22.92 7.82
N ASP A 76 11.47 24.00 7.66
CA ASP A 76 12.07 24.74 8.76
C ASP A 76 11.02 25.48 9.61
N SER A 77 9.95 25.96 8.97
CA SER A 77 8.87 26.71 9.62
C SER A 77 7.58 25.88 9.81
N ALA A 78 7.58 24.65 9.29
CA ALA A 78 6.43 23.76 9.34
C ALA A 78 6.10 23.30 10.76
N ALA A 79 4.84 22.91 10.96
CA ALA A 79 4.40 22.31 12.20
C ALA A 79 5.17 21.01 12.49
N GLU A 80 5.66 20.88 13.72
CA GLU A 80 6.28 19.63 14.19
C GLU A 80 5.27 18.78 14.95
N ARG A 81 5.27 17.48 14.64
CA ARG A 81 4.35 16.51 15.24
C ARG A 81 5.04 15.19 15.50
N VAL A 82 4.70 14.54 16.61
CA VAL A 82 5.18 13.19 16.92
C VAL A 82 4.14 12.20 16.41
N TYR A 83 4.40 11.61 15.25
CA TYR A 83 3.52 10.62 14.63
C TYR A 83 4.27 9.29 14.45
N PHE A 84 3.68 8.23 15.00
CA PHE A 84 4.07 6.86 14.71
C PHE A 84 3.18 6.36 13.58
N ILE A 85 3.80 6.10 12.45
CA ILE A 85 3.14 5.90 11.16
C ILE A 85 3.39 4.45 10.74
N SER A 86 2.35 3.63 10.67
CA SER A 86 2.48 2.21 10.29
C SER A 86 3.19 2.05 8.94
N ASN A 87 4.03 1.03 8.85
CA ASN A 87 4.79 0.64 7.66
C ASN A 87 5.72 1.75 7.11
N HIS A 88 6.08 2.71 7.97
CA HIS A 88 7.03 3.80 7.72
C HIS A 88 8.13 3.88 8.78
N ASP A 89 9.16 4.67 8.50
CA ASP A 89 10.24 4.93 9.44
C ASP A 89 9.73 5.76 10.63
N GLN A 90 10.10 5.35 11.83
CA GLN A 90 9.59 5.92 13.08
C GLN A 90 10.37 7.16 13.56
N MET A 91 11.15 7.78 12.67
CA MET A 91 11.88 9.02 12.97
C MET A 91 10.90 10.17 13.24
N ASN A 92 11.08 10.83 14.38
CA ASN A 92 10.22 11.92 14.86
C ASN A 92 11.08 13.11 15.34
N PRO A 93 10.56 14.36 15.33
CA PRO A 93 9.23 14.75 14.87
C PRO A 93 9.09 14.76 13.34
N LYS A 94 7.86 14.65 12.84
CA LYS A 94 7.47 14.88 11.44
C LYS A 94 7.26 16.39 11.21
N LYS A 95 7.74 16.89 10.08
CA LYS A 95 7.46 18.24 9.56
C LYS A 95 6.20 18.19 8.70
N VAL A 96 5.13 18.85 9.12
CA VAL A 96 3.80 18.70 8.51
C VAL A 96 3.39 19.97 7.77
N GLY A 97 3.03 19.82 6.50
CA GLY A 97 2.58 20.94 5.68
C GLY A 97 1.16 21.40 6.01
N LEU A 98 0.21 20.48 5.93
CA LEU A 98 -1.21 20.70 6.20
C LEU A 98 -1.67 19.81 7.37
N PRO A 99 -1.52 20.27 8.64
CA PRO A 99 -1.91 19.50 9.82
C PRO A 99 -3.40 19.70 10.16
N PHE A 100 -4.29 18.91 9.58
CA PHE A 100 -5.70 18.87 9.98
C PHE A 100 -5.87 17.98 11.23
N GLU A 101 -6.34 18.56 12.34
CA GLU A 101 -6.45 17.84 13.62
C GLU A 101 -7.79 18.18 14.28
N GLY A 102 -8.58 17.17 14.68
CA GLY A 102 -9.85 17.38 15.38
C GLY A 102 -10.94 18.05 14.54
N MET A 103 -10.91 17.87 13.22
CA MET A 103 -11.88 18.48 12.30
C MET A 103 -13.21 17.71 12.33
N LYS A 104 -14.33 18.44 12.26
CA LYS A 104 -15.68 17.84 12.24
C LYS A 104 -16.50 18.45 11.12
N ASN A 105 -17.13 17.61 10.29
CA ASN A 105 -18.02 18.01 9.19
C ASN A 105 -17.36 19.01 8.22
N MET A 106 -16.09 18.78 7.87
CA MET A 106 -15.28 19.70 7.07
C MET A 106 -15.15 19.23 5.61
N VAL A 107 -15.26 20.17 4.67
CA VAL A 107 -14.86 20.03 3.28
C VAL A 107 -13.68 20.97 3.03
N PHE A 108 -12.50 20.43 2.77
CA PHE A 108 -11.37 21.17 2.23
C PHE A 108 -11.35 21.02 0.71
N ASP A 109 -11.48 22.12 0.00
CA ASP A 109 -11.49 22.16 -1.46
C ASP A 109 -10.30 22.97 -1.97
N GLY A 110 -9.34 22.26 -2.59
CA GLY A 110 -8.13 22.82 -3.17
C GLY A 110 -8.33 23.54 -4.49
N GLN A 111 -9.53 23.47 -5.11
CA GLN A 111 -9.86 24.13 -6.38
C GLN A 111 -8.88 23.82 -7.54
N GLY A 112 -8.24 22.65 -7.51
CA GLY A 112 -7.22 22.23 -8.47
C GLY A 112 -5.84 22.81 -8.22
N SER A 113 -5.53 23.19 -6.98
CA SER A 113 -4.22 23.72 -6.59
C SER A 113 -3.11 22.67 -6.59
N GLU A 114 -1.89 23.13 -6.84
CA GLU A 114 -0.66 22.35 -6.71
C GLU A 114 0.01 22.65 -5.37
N LEU A 115 0.21 21.63 -4.54
CA LEU A 115 0.93 21.72 -3.28
C LEU A 115 2.34 21.18 -3.48
N ILE A 116 3.34 22.05 -3.40
CA ILE A 116 4.74 21.72 -3.66
C ILE A 116 5.55 21.76 -2.38
N PHE A 117 6.13 20.62 -2.02
CA PHE A 117 6.88 20.46 -0.79
C PHE A 117 8.39 20.49 -1.04
N HIS A 118 9.10 20.99 -0.05
CA HIS A 118 10.55 21.13 -0.03
C HIS A 118 11.16 20.24 1.05
N GLY A 119 12.35 19.70 0.79
CA GLY A 119 13.04 18.79 1.70
C GLY A 119 12.18 17.56 2.07
N ARG A 120 12.35 17.06 3.30
CA ARG A 120 11.58 15.92 3.84
C ARG A 120 10.40 16.42 4.66
N MET A 121 9.18 16.18 4.18
CA MET A 121 7.95 16.62 4.84
C MET A 121 6.84 15.56 4.73
N LEU A 122 5.93 15.56 5.69
CA LEU A 122 4.60 14.96 5.59
C LEU A 122 3.66 16.01 4.97
N PRO A 123 3.22 15.85 3.70
CA PRO A 123 2.44 16.88 3.02
C PRO A 123 1.11 17.18 3.70
N VAL A 124 0.29 16.16 3.91
CA VAL A 124 -1.05 16.28 4.49
C VAL A 124 -1.24 15.26 5.60
N SER A 125 -1.74 15.71 6.75
CA SER A 125 -2.23 14.82 7.80
C SER A 125 -3.65 15.20 8.21
N LEU A 126 -4.50 14.20 8.41
CA LEU A 126 -5.82 14.32 9.02
C LEU A 126 -5.86 13.40 10.23
N LEU A 127 -6.14 13.96 11.40
CA LEU A 127 -6.12 13.23 12.66
C LEU A 127 -7.35 13.52 13.51
N ASP A 128 -7.81 12.50 14.23
CA ASP A 128 -8.90 12.56 15.20
C ASP A 128 -10.14 13.30 14.64
N SER A 129 -10.41 13.13 13.35
CA SER A 129 -11.41 13.89 12.61
C SER A 129 -12.63 13.05 12.23
N ARG A 130 -13.77 13.70 12.01
CA ARG A 130 -15.02 13.01 11.67
C ARG A 130 -15.78 13.71 10.56
N ASN A 131 -16.31 12.93 9.61
CA ASN A 131 -17.11 13.40 8.48
C ASN A 131 -16.34 14.46 7.66
N CYS A 132 -15.16 14.12 7.18
CA CYS A 132 -14.28 15.05 6.46
C CYS A 132 -14.12 14.67 4.99
N VAL A 133 -14.10 15.68 4.13
CA VAL A 133 -13.83 15.56 2.70
C VAL A 133 -12.62 16.44 2.36
N LEU A 134 -11.57 15.86 1.79
CA LEU A 134 -10.48 16.62 1.18
C LEU A 134 -10.55 16.40 -0.33
N LYS A 135 -10.52 17.48 -1.13
CA LYS A 135 -10.67 17.35 -2.58
C LYS A 135 -9.95 18.37 -3.42
N ASN A 136 -9.74 18.02 -4.69
CA ASN A 136 -9.28 18.90 -5.77
C ASN A 136 -7.89 19.54 -5.51
N PHE A 137 -6.85 18.75 -5.28
CA PHE A 137 -5.47 19.25 -5.24
C PHE A 137 -4.47 18.18 -5.66
N SER A 138 -3.25 18.61 -5.97
CA SER A 138 -2.12 17.70 -6.18
C SER A 138 -1.01 17.92 -5.15
N ILE A 139 -0.24 16.87 -4.89
CA ILE A 139 0.93 16.85 -4.01
C ILE A 139 2.14 16.50 -4.86
N ASP A 140 3.21 17.29 -4.78
CA ASP A 140 4.50 16.97 -5.38
C ASP A 140 5.65 17.60 -4.60
N PHE A 141 6.88 17.24 -4.93
CA PHE A 141 8.07 17.79 -4.31
C PHE A 141 8.92 18.53 -5.34
N LYS A 142 9.48 19.69 -4.98
CA LYS A 142 10.34 20.48 -5.88
C LYS A 142 11.58 19.69 -6.30
N HIS A 143 12.17 18.96 -5.36
CA HIS A 143 13.33 18.08 -5.55
C HIS A 143 13.06 16.73 -4.87
N PRO A 144 12.45 15.77 -5.56
CA PRO A 144 12.09 14.48 -4.97
C PRO A 144 13.33 13.68 -4.58
N GLN A 145 13.22 12.88 -3.51
CA GLN A 145 14.28 12.03 -2.95
C GLN A 145 14.52 10.76 -3.78
N ILE A 146 14.66 10.92 -5.09
CA ILE A 146 14.99 9.85 -6.03
C ILE A 146 16.11 10.33 -6.94
N SER A 147 16.85 9.39 -7.50
CA SER A 147 17.77 9.69 -8.61
C SER A 147 17.38 8.89 -9.83
N GLN A 148 17.26 9.56 -10.97
CA GLN A 148 17.00 8.92 -12.25
C GLN A 148 18.24 9.05 -13.14
N VAL A 149 18.66 7.94 -13.73
CA VAL A 149 19.73 7.91 -14.72
C VAL A 149 19.29 7.18 -15.98
N LYS A 150 19.94 7.45 -17.10
CA LYS A 150 19.73 6.75 -18.38
C LYS A 150 21.01 6.06 -18.80
N VAL A 151 20.95 4.78 -19.15
CA VAL A 151 22.10 4.06 -19.70
C VAL A 151 22.42 4.59 -21.09
N VAL A 152 23.67 4.97 -21.30
CA VAL A 152 24.20 5.45 -22.59
C VAL A 152 25.03 4.36 -23.26
N GLU A 153 25.78 3.59 -22.48
CA GLU A 153 26.64 2.52 -22.96
C GLU A 153 26.71 1.39 -21.93
N ASN A 154 26.73 0.13 -22.40
CA ASN A 154 26.98 -1.05 -21.59
C ASN A 154 28.02 -1.92 -22.29
N ASP A 155 29.28 -1.84 -21.85
CA ASP A 155 30.36 -2.67 -22.38
C ASP A 155 30.39 -3.99 -21.61
N THR A 156 29.62 -4.97 -22.07
CA THR A 156 29.53 -6.29 -21.44
C THR A 156 30.82 -7.11 -21.58
N LEU A 157 31.72 -6.73 -22.51
CA LEU A 157 32.98 -7.44 -22.79
C LEU A 157 34.15 -6.92 -21.95
N LYS A 158 34.38 -5.60 -21.92
CA LYS A 158 35.42 -4.96 -21.10
C LYS A 158 34.93 -4.63 -19.69
N GLY A 159 33.62 -4.64 -19.48
CA GLY A 159 32.94 -4.39 -18.22
C GLY A 159 32.64 -2.91 -17.98
N GLY A 160 31.45 -2.65 -17.46
CA GLY A 160 31.03 -1.35 -16.95
C GLY A 160 29.89 -0.71 -17.74
N ILE A 161 29.19 0.20 -17.07
CA ILE A 161 28.06 0.95 -17.61
C ILE A 161 28.39 2.44 -17.58
N THR A 162 28.15 3.13 -18.69
CA THR A 162 28.15 4.60 -18.74
C THR A 162 26.69 5.06 -18.73
N PHE A 163 26.36 5.98 -17.81
CA PHE A 163 25.01 6.51 -17.66
C PHE A 163 25.02 8.04 -17.58
N GLU A 164 23.89 8.62 -17.99
CA GLU A 164 23.61 10.05 -17.91
C GLU A 164 22.65 10.31 -16.75
N VAL A 165 22.96 11.28 -15.89
CA VAL A 165 22.11 11.70 -14.77
C VAL A 165 21.04 12.68 -15.25
N ALA A 166 19.76 12.40 -14.95
CA ALA A 166 18.65 13.23 -15.41
C ALA A 166 18.82 14.71 -15.01
N PRO A 167 18.44 15.70 -15.86
CA PRO A 167 18.72 17.12 -15.64
C PRO A 167 18.22 17.69 -14.30
N TRP A 168 17.09 17.18 -13.80
CA TRP A 168 16.47 17.64 -12.56
C TRP A 168 17.06 17.00 -11.30
N VAL A 169 17.88 15.95 -11.43
CA VAL A 169 18.57 15.32 -10.30
C VAL A 169 19.76 16.18 -9.88
N ARG A 170 19.80 16.50 -8.58
CA ARG A 170 20.93 17.14 -7.91
C ARG A 170 21.82 16.07 -7.29
N TYR A 171 23.09 16.06 -7.65
CA TYR A 171 24.04 15.06 -7.19
C TYR A 171 25.46 15.65 -7.08
N GLU A 172 26.36 14.87 -6.49
CA GLU A 172 27.81 15.04 -6.64
C GLU A 172 28.51 13.67 -6.63
N ILE A 173 29.76 13.66 -7.12
CA ILE A 173 30.66 12.52 -6.96
C ILE A 173 31.63 12.84 -5.81
N ARG A 174 31.33 12.30 -4.62
CA ARG A 174 32.15 12.47 -3.41
C ARG A 174 32.99 11.21 -3.22
N ASP A 175 34.32 11.34 -3.24
CA ASP A 175 35.24 10.20 -3.08
C ASP A 175 34.94 9.02 -4.02
N SER A 176 34.64 9.33 -5.30
CA SER A 176 34.23 8.35 -6.33
C SER A 176 32.90 7.63 -6.04
N VAL A 177 32.03 8.20 -5.21
CA VAL A 177 30.69 7.68 -4.89
C VAL A 177 29.62 8.67 -5.33
N PHE A 178 28.53 8.16 -5.92
CA PHE A 178 27.37 8.99 -6.28
C PHE A 178 26.57 9.33 -5.02
N VAL A 179 26.43 10.62 -4.76
CA VAL A 179 25.61 11.15 -3.66
C VAL A 179 24.52 12.03 -4.26
N ALA A 180 23.27 11.55 -4.18
CA ALA A 180 22.08 12.37 -4.45
C ALA A 180 21.87 13.34 -3.30
N LYS A 181 21.38 14.55 -3.58
CA LYS A 181 21.16 15.55 -2.51
C LYS A 181 20.02 16.50 -2.81
N GLY A 182 19.44 17.04 -1.74
CA GLY A 182 18.42 18.08 -1.81
C GLY A 182 18.42 18.92 -0.54
N GLU A 183 17.32 19.63 -0.30
CA GLU A 183 17.18 20.52 0.85
C GLU A 183 17.08 19.68 2.14
N GLY A 184 18.13 19.69 2.96
CA GLY A 184 18.18 18.99 4.25
C GLY A 184 18.36 17.47 4.16
N TRP A 185 18.73 16.92 2.99
CA TRP A 185 18.96 15.48 2.84
C TRP A 185 20.05 15.16 1.82
N GLU A 186 20.77 14.06 2.06
CA GLU A 186 21.67 13.41 1.12
C GLU A 186 21.40 11.90 1.13
N LEU A 187 21.58 11.24 0.00
CA LEU A 187 21.37 9.81 -0.15
C LEU A 187 22.42 9.19 -1.08
N THR A 188 23.00 8.06 -0.65
CA THR A 188 23.70 7.14 -1.55
C THR A 188 22.76 5.96 -1.87
N PRO A 189 22.20 5.87 -3.09
CA PRO A 189 21.23 4.82 -3.40
C PRO A 189 21.90 3.44 -3.46
N GLY A 190 21.19 2.42 -2.96
CA GLY A 190 21.70 1.04 -2.88
C GLY A 190 21.01 0.09 -3.86
N SER A 191 19.80 0.40 -4.28
CA SER A 191 19.01 -0.37 -5.24
C SER A 191 18.43 0.51 -6.33
N GLY A 192 17.94 -0.11 -7.40
CA GLY A 192 17.25 0.58 -8.48
C GLY A 192 16.19 -0.29 -9.14
N ILE A 193 15.24 0.39 -9.76
CA ILE A 193 14.24 -0.19 -10.65
C ILE A 193 14.47 0.35 -12.05
N THR A 194 14.37 -0.54 -13.02
CA THR A 194 14.73 -0.26 -14.40
C THR A 194 13.48 -0.21 -15.24
N PHE A 195 13.43 0.77 -16.14
CA PHE A 195 12.30 1.05 -17.01
C PHE A 195 12.76 1.11 -18.46
N GLU A 196 11.91 0.62 -19.34
CA GLU A 196 12.01 0.84 -20.78
C GLU A 196 11.82 2.33 -21.09
N GLY A 197 12.70 2.91 -21.90
CA GLY A 197 12.72 4.36 -22.15
C GLY A 197 11.51 4.91 -22.91
N ASP A 198 10.76 4.07 -23.62
CA ASP A 198 9.64 4.53 -24.45
C ASP A 198 8.30 4.24 -23.77
N THR A 199 8.08 2.99 -23.35
CA THR A 199 6.81 2.51 -22.77
C THR A 199 6.66 2.84 -21.29
N ARG A 200 7.79 3.07 -20.60
CA ARG A 200 7.90 3.15 -19.13
C ARG A 200 7.46 1.89 -18.39
N HIS A 201 7.32 0.76 -19.08
CA HIS A 201 7.21 -0.53 -18.40
C HIS A 201 8.51 -0.83 -17.65
N LEU A 202 8.40 -1.57 -16.55
CA LEU A 202 9.61 -2.11 -15.92
C LEU A 202 10.29 -3.04 -16.92
N VAL A 203 11.61 -2.94 -17.06
CA VAL A 203 12.34 -3.83 -17.96
C VAL A 203 12.10 -5.26 -17.50
N TYR A 204 11.67 -6.06 -18.45
CA TYR A 204 11.31 -7.45 -18.25
C TYR A 204 12.43 -8.24 -17.53
N ASN A 205 12.03 -9.03 -16.52
CA ASN A 205 12.91 -9.91 -15.75
C ASN A 205 14.18 -9.22 -15.20
N THR A 206 14.03 -8.00 -14.67
CA THR A 206 15.07 -7.25 -13.97
C THR A 206 14.92 -7.30 -12.45
N SER A 207 13.69 -7.12 -11.96
CA SER A 207 13.33 -6.93 -10.56
C SER A 207 14.15 -5.81 -9.90
N ASP A 208 14.33 -5.84 -8.58
CA ASP A 208 15.32 -4.99 -7.92
C ASP A 208 16.73 -5.31 -8.40
N ILE A 209 17.47 -4.28 -8.81
CA ILE A 209 18.89 -4.42 -9.13
C ILE A 209 19.76 -3.67 -8.12
N PRO A 210 20.96 -4.17 -7.80
CA PRO A 210 21.98 -3.35 -7.18
C PRO A 210 22.44 -2.27 -8.17
N VAL A 211 22.68 -1.06 -7.67
CA VAL A 211 23.15 0.06 -8.51
C VAL A 211 24.65 0.29 -8.35
N GLY A 212 25.32 0.53 -9.46
CA GLY A 212 26.78 0.68 -9.52
C GLY A 212 27.26 2.07 -9.14
N VAL A 213 27.02 2.51 -7.91
CA VAL A 213 27.22 3.92 -7.48
C VAL A 213 28.59 4.21 -6.85
N ARG A 214 29.55 3.29 -6.95
CA ARG A 214 30.89 3.41 -6.33
C ARG A 214 32.00 3.18 -7.34
N SER A 215 33.16 3.79 -7.08
CA SER A 215 34.33 3.83 -7.97
C SER A 215 33.98 4.43 -9.34
N LEU A 216 33.25 5.53 -9.30
CA LEU A 216 32.75 6.25 -10.45
C LEU A 216 33.81 7.16 -11.05
N ILE A 217 33.75 7.33 -12.37
CA ILE A 217 34.55 8.28 -13.13
C ILE A 217 33.57 9.22 -13.85
N GLU A 218 33.59 10.50 -13.49
CA GLU A 218 32.82 11.51 -14.23
C GLU A 218 33.58 11.84 -15.52
N VAL A 219 33.02 11.41 -16.66
CA VAL A 219 33.62 11.61 -17.99
C VAL A 219 33.43 13.06 -18.44
N SER A 220 32.24 13.59 -18.17
CA SER A 220 31.86 15.00 -18.33
C SER A 220 30.65 15.26 -17.41
N PRO A 221 30.22 16.52 -17.20
CA PRO A 221 29.06 16.80 -16.33
C PRO A 221 27.86 15.91 -16.70
N ARG A 222 27.33 15.19 -15.71
CA ARG A 222 26.22 14.22 -15.78
C ARG A 222 26.51 12.90 -16.52
N LEU A 223 27.62 12.78 -17.25
CA LEU A 223 28.01 11.54 -17.91
C LEU A 223 29.01 10.78 -17.05
N ILE A 224 28.57 9.67 -16.46
CA ILE A 224 29.34 8.94 -15.44
C ILE A 224 29.59 7.52 -15.92
N LYS A 225 30.84 7.08 -15.82
CA LYS A 225 31.24 5.70 -16.03
C LYS A 225 31.32 4.97 -14.70
N SER A 226 30.59 3.87 -14.60
CA SER A 226 30.69 2.88 -13.51
C SER A 226 31.38 1.61 -14.01
N PRO A 227 32.71 1.50 -13.86
CA PRO A 227 33.50 0.41 -14.44
C PRO A 227 33.20 -0.96 -13.82
N ARG A 228 32.57 -1.01 -12.65
CA ARG A 228 32.25 -2.26 -11.93
C ARG A 228 30.78 -2.64 -11.98
N TRP A 229 29.92 -1.83 -12.59
CA TRP A 229 28.52 -2.19 -12.75
C TRP A 229 28.35 -3.13 -13.95
N LYS A 230 27.91 -4.36 -13.68
CA LYS A 230 27.73 -5.39 -14.69
C LYS A 230 26.32 -5.94 -14.60
N ASP A 231 25.52 -5.64 -15.61
CA ASP A 231 24.20 -6.25 -15.83
C ASP A 231 23.91 -6.14 -17.33
N SER A 232 23.89 -7.27 -18.03
CA SER A 232 23.72 -7.31 -19.49
C SER A 232 22.31 -6.93 -19.94
N ARG A 233 21.34 -6.86 -19.02
CA ARG A 233 19.95 -6.45 -19.32
C ARG A 233 19.83 -4.93 -19.48
N LEU A 234 20.78 -4.16 -18.96
CA LEU A 234 20.76 -2.70 -18.96
C LEU A 234 21.31 -2.16 -20.28
N VAL A 235 20.51 -2.16 -21.33
CA VAL A 235 20.91 -1.69 -22.67
C VAL A 235 20.85 -0.16 -22.78
N PRO A 236 21.55 0.46 -23.76
CA PRO A 236 21.40 1.89 -24.04
C PRO A 236 19.93 2.28 -24.20
N GLY A 237 19.51 3.34 -23.53
CA GLY A 237 18.12 3.78 -23.48
C GLY A 237 17.36 3.41 -22.21
N THR A 238 17.78 2.37 -21.47
CA THR A 238 17.17 1.99 -20.19
C THR A 238 17.24 3.13 -19.18
N VAL A 239 16.12 3.44 -18.55
CA VAL A 239 16.03 4.43 -17.46
C VAL A 239 16.04 3.71 -16.14
N ILE A 240 16.77 4.20 -15.15
CA ILE A 240 16.92 3.56 -13.84
C ILE A 240 16.55 4.58 -12.76
N ALA A 241 15.53 4.26 -11.97
CA ALA A 241 15.22 4.98 -10.74
C ALA A 241 16.02 4.36 -9.59
N MET A 242 17.10 5.03 -9.19
CA MET A 242 17.93 4.70 -8.05
C MET A 242 17.29 5.22 -6.76
N ARG A 243 17.24 4.37 -5.73
CA ARG A 243 16.48 4.62 -4.50
C ARG A 243 17.17 4.09 -3.25
N SER A 244 16.63 4.50 -2.11
CA SER A 244 16.82 3.86 -0.80
C SER A 244 15.59 3.03 -0.44
N TRP A 245 15.61 2.45 0.74
CA TRP A 245 14.45 1.77 1.35
C TRP A 245 13.76 2.63 2.41
N GLU A 246 14.21 3.87 2.59
CA GLU A 246 13.66 4.78 3.60
C GLU A 246 12.23 5.19 3.21
N ARG A 247 11.38 5.28 4.23
CA ARG A 247 9.97 5.68 4.15
C ARG A 247 9.69 6.70 5.26
N PRO A 248 10.30 7.89 5.25
CA PRO A 248 10.13 8.87 6.32
C PRO A 248 8.69 9.38 6.51
N ALA A 249 7.93 9.59 5.43
CA ALA A 249 6.55 10.08 5.53
C ALA A 249 5.71 9.76 4.27
N PRO A 250 4.41 9.45 4.42
CA PRO A 250 3.51 9.32 3.28
C PRO A 250 3.13 10.70 2.70
N GLY A 251 2.49 10.72 1.54
CA GLY A 251 1.88 11.92 0.96
C GLY A 251 0.66 12.41 1.75
N VAL A 252 -0.20 11.47 2.16
CA VAL A 252 -1.37 11.73 3.00
C VAL A 252 -1.37 10.74 4.16
N PHE A 253 -1.55 11.23 5.39
CA PHE A 253 -1.66 10.41 6.60
C PHE A 253 -3.03 10.60 7.26
N LEU A 254 -3.77 9.51 7.48
CA LEU A 254 -5.05 9.48 8.19
C LEU A 254 -4.89 8.67 9.49
N TYR A 255 -5.33 9.21 10.62
CA TYR A 255 -5.23 8.51 11.91
C TYR A 255 -6.36 8.88 12.87
N HIS A 256 -7.09 7.87 13.38
CA HIS A 256 -8.30 8.05 14.20
C HIS A 256 -9.44 8.79 13.49
N ASP A 257 -9.51 8.70 12.16
CA ASP A 257 -10.57 9.36 11.42
C ASP A 257 -11.81 8.47 11.26
N VAL A 258 -12.98 9.10 11.21
CA VAL A 258 -14.26 8.42 10.99
C VAL A 258 -15.01 9.09 9.85
N ASN A 259 -15.36 8.33 8.81
CA ASN A 259 -16.03 8.82 7.61
C ASN A 259 -15.20 9.89 6.88
N THR A 260 -14.14 9.44 6.19
CA THR A 260 -13.24 10.30 5.42
C THR A 260 -13.40 10.04 3.92
N THR A 261 -13.52 11.12 3.14
CA THR A 261 -13.51 11.05 1.67
C THR A 261 -12.35 11.84 1.10
N LEU A 262 -11.55 11.21 0.24
CA LEU A 262 -10.50 11.84 -0.56
C LEU A 262 -10.96 11.82 -2.03
N GLU A 263 -11.26 12.99 -2.59
CA GLU A 263 -11.88 13.11 -3.91
C GLU A 263 -11.00 13.90 -4.88
N ASN A 264 -10.66 13.33 -6.04
CA ASN A 264 -9.88 13.99 -7.08
C ASN A 264 -8.56 14.60 -6.52
N ILE A 265 -7.76 13.76 -5.87
CA ILE A 265 -6.44 14.13 -5.34
C ILE A 265 -5.37 13.37 -6.09
N LYS A 266 -4.30 14.08 -6.51
CA LYS A 266 -3.17 13.48 -7.23
C LYS A 266 -1.90 13.57 -6.41
N VAL A 267 -1.30 12.44 -6.07
CA VAL A 267 0.05 12.39 -5.49
C VAL A 267 1.03 12.08 -6.61
N HIS A 268 1.84 13.06 -6.99
CA HIS A 268 2.89 12.90 -7.98
C HIS A 268 4.17 12.36 -7.39
N TYR A 269 4.42 12.64 -6.11
CA TYR A 269 5.56 12.11 -5.39
C TYR A 269 5.32 12.08 -3.87
N ALA A 270 5.85 11.06 -3.21
CA ALA A 270 6.06 11.01 -1.76
C ALA A 270 7.28 10.15 -1.42
N GLU A 271 8.05 10.58 -0.41
CA GLU A 271 9.16 9.80 0.16
C GLU A 271 8.64 8.75 1.18
N GLY A 272 7.73 7.92 0.70
CA GLY A 272 6.99 6.93 1.46
C GLY A 272 5.84 6.42 0.62
N MET A 273 4.70 6.15 1.24
CA MET A 273 3.48 5.77 0.54
C MET A 273 2.72 7.00 0.02
N GLY A 274 1.84 6.84 -0.97
CA GLY A 274 0.97 7.93 -1.42
C GLY A 274 -0.05 8.33 -0.35
N LEU A 275 -0.73 7.33 0.20
CA LEU A 275 -1.66 7.42 1.33
C LEU A 275 -1.34 6.32 2.34
N LEU A 276 -1.26 6.68 3.62
CA LEU A 276 -1.40 5.74 4.72
C LEU A 276 -2.58 6.13 5.60
N ALA A 277 -3.51 5.20 5.79
CA ALA A 277 -4.53 5.29 6.82
C ALA A 277 -4.27 4.25 7.90
N GLN A 278 -4.36 4.66 9.16
CA GLN A 278 -4.31 3.73 10.27
C GLN A 278 -5.40 3.99 11.29
N VAL A 279 -5.89 2.93 11.95
CA VAL A 279 -6.81 3.04 13.09
C VAL A 279 -7.99 3.97 12.78
N SER A 280 -8.57 3.82 11.60
CA SER A 280 -9.60 4.71 11.05
C SER A 280 -10.80 3.89 10.55
N GLU A 281 -11.96 4.53 10.44
CA GLU A 281 -13.23 3.90 10.09
C GLU A 281 -13.88 4.58 8.89
N ASN A 282 -14.34 3.79 7.91
CA ASN A 282 -15.04 4.25 6.71
C ASN A 282 -14.25 5.27 5.88
N ILE A 283 -13.48 4.78 4.90
CA ILE A 283 -12.64 5.61 4.04
C ILE A 283 -13.07 5.42 2.59
N THR A 284 -13.30 6.52 1.90
CA THR A 284 -13.61 6.53 0.46
C THR A 284 -12.55 7.30 -0.30
N LEU A 285 -11.95 6.67 -1.30
CA LEU A 285 -11.12 7.29 -2.32
C LEU A 285 -11.90 7.28 -3.63
N ASP A 286 -12.19 8.46 -4.17
CA ASP A 286 -12.87 8.63 -5.46
C ASP A 286 -12.00 9.49 -6.39
N GLY A 287 -11.34 8.86 -7.35
CA GLY A 287 -10.36 9.55 -8.19
C GLY A 287 -9.10 9.98 -7.45
N PHE A 288 -8.74 9.30 -6.34
CA PHE A 288 -7.42 9.44 -5.73
C PHE A 288 -6.40 8.70 -6.60
N SER A 289 -5.36 9.40 -7.04
CA SER A 289 -4.37 8.86 -7.97
C SER A 289 -2.96 9.06 -7.44
N VAL A 290 -2.14 8.03 -7.59
CA VAL A 290 -0.67 8.12 -7.47
C VAL A 290 -0.12 7.98 -8.87
N CYS A 291 0.25 9.10 -9.47
CA CYS A 291 0.48 9.15 -10.91
C CYS A 291 1.46 10.24 -11.32
N LEU A 292 2.05 10.09 -12.50
CA LEU A 292 2.90 11.11 -13.08
C LEU A 292 2.05 12.35 -13.44
N LYS A 293 2.69 13.52 -13.63
CA LYS A 293 1.98 14.76 -14.00
C LYS A 293 1.32 14.71 -15.38
N GLY A 294 1.67 13.73 -16.18
CA GLY A 294 1.20 13.55 -17.55
C GLY A 294 2.30 12.95 -18.42
N ALA A 295 2.05 12.88 -19.73
CA ALA A 295 2.99 12.31 -20.70
C ALA A 295 4.35 13.03 -20.73
N ASP A 296 4.36 14.33 -20.45
CA ASP A 296 5.58 15.16 -20.45
C ASP A 296 6.35 15.12 -19.12
N ASP A 297 5.85 14.40 -18.10
CA ASP A 297 6.60 14.23 -16.85
C ASP A 297 7.88 13.44 -17.15
N PRO A 298 9.09 13.98 -16.88
CA PRO A 298 10.34 13.30 -17.18
C PRO A 298 10.62 12.13 -16.23
N ARG A 299 9.85 11.98 -15.15
CA ARG A 299 10.00 10.91 -14.17
C ARG A 299 9.33 9.62 -14.62
N TYR A 300 9.87 8.49 -14.17
CA TYR A 300 9.32 7.15 -14.43
C TYR A 300 8.65 6.57 -13.18
N PHE A 301 8.54 7.38 -12.14
CA PHE A 301 8.33 6.93 -10.79
C PHE A 301 7.56 7.95 -9.95
N THR A 302 6.75 7.47 -9.01
CA THR A 302 5.88 8.27 -8.14
C THR A 302 6.24 8.14 -6.65
N THR A 303 5.94 7.04 -5.96
CA THR A 303 6.09 6.93 -4.49
C THR A 303 7.07 5.85 -4.04
N GLN A 304 7.89 6.12 -3.01
CA GLN A 304 8.92 5.18 -2.49
C GLN A 304 8.37 3.85 -1.97
N ALA A 305 7.07 3.80 -1.71
CA ALA A 305 6.36 2.60 -1.32
C ALA A 305 4.99 2.57 -2.04
N ASP A 306 4.02 1.97 -1.38
CA ASP A 306 2.66 1.73 -1.82
C ASP A 306 1.96 3.02 -2.27
N ALA A 307 1.02 2.94 -3.20
CA ALA A 307 0.17 4.06 -3.53
C ALA A 307 -0.83 4.34 -2.41
N THR A 308 -1.47 3.31 -1.86
CA THR A 308 -2.41 3.40 -0.74
C THR A 308 -2.22 2.24 0.22
N HIS A 309 -2.35 2.48 1.51
CA HIS A 309 -2.09 1.47 2.53
C HIS A 309 -2.95 1.70 3.77
N PHE A 310 -3.55 0.64 4.28
CA PHE A 310 -4.56 0.68 5.33
C PHE A 310 -4.21 -0.32 6.43
N SER A 311 -3.77 0.19 7.57
CA SER A 311 -3.32 -0.61 8.71
C SER A 311 -4.29 -0.48 9.89
N ALA A 312 -4.83 -1.60 10.37
CA ALA A 312 -5.79 -1.64 11.47
C ALA A 312 -6.99 -0.68 11.27
N CYS A 313 -7.55 -0.61 10.06
CA CYS A 313 -8.79 0.13 9.78
C CYS A 313 -10.04 -0.75 9.95
N LYS A 314 -11.21 -0.13 10.07
CA LYS A 314 -12.50 -0.85 10.16
C LYS A 314 -13.61 -0.19 9.35
N GLY A 315 -14.80 -0.79 9.39
CA GLY A 315 -15.91 -0.35 8.57
C GLY A 315 -15.68 -0.73 7.11
N THR A 316 -15.81 0.22 6.18
CA THR A 316 -15.62 -0.01 4.74
C THR A 316 -14.49 0.84 4.17
N ILE A 317 -13.60 0.23 3.37
CA ILE A 317 -12.66 0.93 2.49
C ILE A 317 -13.20 0.85 1.06
N ILE A 318 -13.41 2.00 0.43
CA ILE A 318 -13.77 2.11 -0.98
C ILE A 318 -12.63 2.83 -1.69
N SER A 319 -12.09 2.22 -2.74
CA SER A 319 -11.12 2.86 -3.62
C SER A 319 -11.53 2.66 -5.07
N LYS A 320 -11.92 3.76 -5.72
CA LYS A 320 -12.48 3.73 -7.07
C LYS A 320 -12.02 4.89 -7.96
N ASN A 321 -12.10 4.67 -9.27
CA ASN A 321 -11.78 5.64 -10.31
C ASN A 321 -10.33 6.19 -10.25
N GLY A 322 -9.43 5.47 -9.56
CA GLY A 322 -8.04 5.87 -9.35
C GLY A 322 -7.12 5.46 -10.50
N LEU A 323 -5.97 6.14 -10.55
CA LEU A 323 -4.82 5.77 -11.37
C LEU A 323 -3.62 5.57 -10.45
N TYR A 324 -3.10 4.34 -10.42
CA TYR A 324 -1.95 3.97 -9.61
C TYR A 324 -0.84 3.50 -10.54
N GLU A 325 0.15 4.36 -10.75
CA GLU A 325 1.25 4.09 -11.67
C GLU A 325 2.62 4.48 -11.12
N GLY A 326 3.63 3.69 -11.48
CA GLY A 326 5.04 4.03 -11.22
C GLY A 326 5.43 4.02 -9.74
N MET A 327 4.62 3.47 -8.84
CA MET A 327 4.97 3.35 -7.42
C MET A 327 5.89 2.15 -7.15
N MET A 328 6.68 2.21 -6.09
CA MET A 328 7.69 1.18 -5.77
C MET A 328 7.15 -0.01 -4.95
N ASP A 329 5.85 -0.06 -4.72
CA ASP A 329 5.18 -1.18 -4.07
C ASP A 329 3.75 -1.33 -4.62
N ASP A 330 2.79 -1.71 -3.79
CA ASP A 330 1.43 -2.05 -4.19
C ASP A 330 0.53 -0.82 -4.43
N ALA A 331 -0.51 -0.97 -5.25
CA ALA A 331 -1.53 0.09 -5.39
C ALA A 331 -2.37 0.25 -4.12
N ILE A 332 -2.66 -0.87 -3.48
CA ILE A 332 -3.43 -0.95 -2.25
C ILE A 332 -2.92 -2.11 -1.41
N ASN A 333 -2.70 -1.87 -0.11
CA ASN A 333 -2.51 -2.91 0.90
C ASN A 333 -3.51 -2.69 2.05
N VAL A 334 -4.27 -3.72 2.43
CA VAL A 334 -5.24 -3.66 3.54
C VAL A 334 -4.98 -4.81 4.52
N HIS A 335 -4.64 -4.47 5.76
CA HIS A 335 -4.38 -5.46 6.81
C HIS A 335 -4.61 -4.93 8.23
N GLY A 336 -4.70 -5.85 9.20
CA GLY A 336 -4.47 -5.56 10.62
C GLY A 336 -3.03 -5.92 11.04
N THR A 337 -2.65 -5.79 12.31
CA THR A 337 -1.30 -6.18 12.77
C THR A 337 -1.36 -7.22 13.89
N TYR A 338 -0.63 -8.32 13.76
CA TYR A 338 -0.57 -9.37 14.77
C TYR A 338 0.31 -8.85 15.91
N LEU A 339 -0.15 -8.99 17.15
CA LEU A 339 0.76 -8.90 18.30
C LEU A 339 1.33 -10.28 18.57
N LYS A 340 2.66 -10.41 18.59
CA LYS A 340 3.29 -11.65 19.05
C LYS A 340 3.11 -11.80 20.55
N VAL A 341 2.67 -12.96 21.03
CA VAL A 341 2.63 -13.26 22.46
C VAL A 341 4.07 -13.38 22.98
N VAL A 342 4.43 -12.47 23.89
CA VAL A 342 5.77 -12.43 24.50
C VAL A 342 5.75 -12.72 26.00
N ARG A 343 4.56 -12.68 26.63
CA ARG A 343 4.36 -13.03 28.05
C ARG A 343 2.98 -13.58 28.34
N ARG A 344 2.84 -14.58 29.22
CA ARG A 344 1.59 -15.01 29.85
C ARG A 344 1.63 -14.61 31.32
N VAL A 345 0.80 -13.65 31.70
CA VAL A 345 0.76 -13.13 33.07
C VAL A 345 -0.05 -14.03 33.99
N ASN A 346 -1.18 -14.55 33.49
CA ASN A 346 -2.05 -15.50 34.15
C ASN A 346 -2.98 -16.16 33.10
N ASP A 347 -3.99 -16.90 33.53
CA ASP A 347 -4.90 -17.63 32.65
C ASP A 347 -5.74 -16.76 31.70
N SER A 348 -5.88 -15.46 31.99
CA SER A 348 -6.71 -14.52 31.21
C SER A 348 -5.94 -13.29 30.73
N THR A 349 -4.62 -13.22 30.96
CA THR A 349 -3.83 -12.02 30.65
C THR A 349 -2.53 -12.40 29.93
N LEU A 350 -2.32 -11.79 28.76
CA LEU A 350 -1.10 -11.92 27.96
C LEU A 350 -0.43 -10.56 27.79
N VAL A 351 0.85 -10.57 27.45
CA VAL A 351 1.54 -9.43 26.84
C VAL A 351 1.78 -9.73 25.38
N GLY A 352 1.23 -8.88 24.51
CA GLY A 352 1.46 -8.89 23.07
C GLY A 352 2.45 -7.81 22.66
N ARG A 353 3.26 -8.06 21.62
CA ARG A 353 4.27 -7.13 21.12
C ARG A 353 4.16 -6.90 19.61
N TYR A 354 4.26 -5.63 19.18
CA TYR A 354 4.53 -5.26 17.79
C TYR A 354 5.96 -5.68 17.41
N MET A 355 6.09 -6.48 16.35
CA MET A 355 7.38 -7.08 15.98
C MET A 355 8.14 -6.28 14.92
N HIS A 356 7.43 -5.76 13.92
CA HIS A 356 8.07 -5.06 12.81
C HIS A 356 8.51 -3.64 13.22
N PRO A 357 9.75 -3.21 12.93
CA PRO A 357 10.27 -1.91 13.35
C PRO A 357 9.55 -0.71 12.72
N GLN A 358 8.75 -0.92 11.67
CA GLN A 358 7.95 0.12 11.04
C GLN A 358 6.47 0.08 11.45
N SER A 359 6.04 -0.84 12.31
CA SER A 359 4.60 -1.06 12.60
C SER A 359 4.36 -1.10 14.12
N TYR A 360 4.68 0.00 14.81
CA TYR A 360 4.44 0.17 16.25
C TYR A 360 4.11 1.61 16.60
N GLY A 361 3.70 1.84 17.85
CA GLY A 361 3.60 3.18 18.43
C GLY A 361 2.23 3.85 18.34
N PHE A 362 1.20 3.06 18.04
CA PHE A 362 -0.21 3.45 17.99
C PHE A 362 -1.07 2.36 18.66
N GLU A 363 -2.34 2.67 18.91
CA GLU A 363 -3.25 1.71 19.57
C GLU A 363 -3.45 0.43 18.74
N TRP A 364 -3.54 -0.71 19.43
CA TRP A 364 -3.78 -2.01 18.77
C TRP A 364 -5.23 -2.50 18.91
N GLY A 365 -5.90 -2.14 20.01
CA GLY A 365 -7.24 -2.60 20.30
C GLY A 365 -7.84 -1.88 21.50
N ARG A 366 -9.16 -2.04 21.65
CA ARG A 366 -9.97 -1.36 22.65
C ARG A 366 -10.74 -2.38 23.50
N VAL A 367 -11.15 -1.96 24.70
CA VAL A 367 -12.05 -2.75 25.54
C VAL A 367 -13.33 -3.03 24.76
N GLY A 368 -13.72 -4.30 24.73
CA GLY A 368 -14.85 -4.77 23.93
C GLY A 368 -14.46 -5.39 22.59
N ASP A 369 -13.25 -5.19 22.08
CA ASP A 369 -12.86 -5.76 20.78
C ASP A 369 -12.81 -7.29 20.82
N SER A 370 -13.29 -7.92 19.75
CA SER A 370 -13.19 -9.37 19.57
C SER A 370 -11.80 -9.74 19.06
N VAL A 371 -11.19 -10.76 19.64
CA VAL A 371 -9.86 -11.25 19.27
C VAL A 371 -9.84 -12.76 19.03
N GLN A 372 -8.81 -13.23 18.33
CA GLN A 372 -8.48 -14.64 18.20
C GLN A 372 -6.96 -14.86 18.25
N PHE A 373 -6.56 -16.13 18.40
CA PHE A 373 -5.16 -16.53 18.56
C PHE A 373 -4.77 -17.48 17.43
N ILE A 374 -3.59 -17.25 16.86
CA ILE A 374 -3.07 -18.00 15.71
C ILE A 374 -1.67 -18.54 16.00
N HIS A 375 -1.43 -19.81 15.68
CA HIS A 375 -0.10 -20.40 15.76
C HIS A 375 0.71 -20.00 14.53
N SER A 376 1.87 -19.35 14.70
CA SER A 376 2.58 -18.69 13.59
C SER A 376 3.18 -19.68 12.59
N SER A 377 3.56 -20.90 13.01
CA SER A 377 4.17 -21.87 12.09
C SER A 377 3.16 -22.53 11.15
N THR A 378 1.94 -22.81 11.63
CA THR A 378 0.89 -23.47 10.84
C THR A 378 -0.18 -22.48 10.36
N MET A 379 -0.16 -21.24 10.84
CA MET A 379 -1.20 -20.23 10.63
C MET A 379 -2.62 -20.74 11.00
N GLU A 380 -2.71 -21.57 12.03
CA GLU A 380 -3.98 -22.15 12.48
C GLU A 380 -4.53 -21.44 13.71
N LEU A 381 -5.86 -21.23 13.69
CA LEU A 381 -6.58 -20.71 14.84
C LEU A 381 -6.68 -21.76 15.96
N ILE A 382 -6.37 -21.33 17.18
CA ILE A 382 -6.48 -22.13 18.40
C ILE A 382 -7.45 -21.51 19.41
N GLY A 383 -8.16 -22.37 20.15
CA GLY A 383 -9.13 -21.94 21.15
C GLY A 383 -10.36 -21.27 20.55
N ALA A 384 -11.18 -20.69 21.42
CA ALA A 384 -12.33 -19.89 21.03
C ALA A 384 -11.94 -18.42 20.87
N ARG A 385 -12.77 -17.65 20.14
CA ARG A 385 -12.69 -16.19 20.14
C ARG A 385 -12.83 -15.66 21.55
N ASN A 386 -12.18 -14.54 21.81
CA ASN A 386 -12.21 -13.89 23.12
C ASN A 386 -12.49 -12.40 22.97
N ARG A 387 -12.62 -11.69 24.08
CA ARG A 387 -12.89 -10.24 24.10
C ARG A 387 -11.95 -9.54 25.05
N ILE A 388 -11.47 -8.35 24.66
CA ILE A 388 -10.62 -7.53 25.52
C ILE A 388 -11.46 -6.91 26.65
N THR A 389 -11.05 -7.11 27.91
CA THR A 389 -11.64 -6.47 29.10
C THR A 389 -10.75 -5.39 29.71
N ALA A 390 -9.45 -5.41 29.40
CA ALA A 390 -8.52 -4.33 29.71
C ALA A 390 -7.31 -4.41 28.76
N ILE A 391 -6.77 -3.26 28.37
CA ILE A 391 -5.54 -3.17 27.58
C ILE A 391 -4.77 -1.91 27.98
N LYS A 392 -3.46 -2.04 28.20
CA LYS A 392 -2.57 -0.91 28.49
C LYS A 392 -1.19 -1.14 27.89
N ALA A 393 -0.51 -0.06 27.51
CA ALA A 393 0.92 -0.12 27.22
C ALA A 393 1.69 -0.52 28.49
N VAL A 394 2.77 -1.26 28.33
CA VAL A 394 3.64 -1.64 29.47
C VAL A 394 5.07 -1.13 29.32
N ASP A 395 5.48 -0.74 28.13
CA ASP A 395 6.81 -0.20 27.83
C ASP A 395 6.82 1.33 27.65
N GLN A 396 5.65 1.97 27.61
CA GLN A 396 5.46 3.41 27.51
C GLN A 396 4.34 3.90 28.44
N PRO A 397 4.30 5.21 28.79
CA PRO A 397 3.23 5.78 29.61
C PRO A 397 1.84 5.71 28.97
N ASP A 398 1.79 5.74 27.64
CA ASP A 398 0.59 5.63 26.82
C ASP A 398 0.91 4.88 25.52
N TYR A 399 -0.02 4.85 24.56
CA TYR A 399 0.16 4.09 23.32
C TYR A 399 1.19 4.69 22.35
N ARG A 400 1.56 5.97 22.50
CA ARG A 400 2.50 6.65 21.61
C ARG A 400 3.89 6.05 21.78
N GLY A 401 4.37 5.42 20.71
CA GLY A 401 5.66 4.72 20.70
C GLY A 401 5.67 3.39 21.45
N ALA A 402 4.54 2.93 21.98
CA ALA A 402 4.42 1.64 22.65
C ALA A 402 4.65 0.49 21.67
N LYS A 403 5.36 -0.54 22.14
CA LYS A 403 5.53 -1.81 21.43
C LYS A 403 4.83 -2.95 22.14
N GLU A 404 4.58 -2.85 23.44
CA GLU A 404 4.04 -3.93 24.25
C GLU A 404 2.75 -3.54 24.96
N PHE A 405 1.79 -4.45 24.92
CA PHE A 405 0.48 -4.29 25.54
C PHE A 405 0.19 -5.45 26.47
N GLU A 406 -0.14 -5.17 27.73
CA GLU A 406 -0.77 -6.13 28.63
C GLU A 406 -2.27 -6.13 28.37
N ILE A 407 -2.80 -7.28 27.97
CA ILE A 407 -4.17 -7.46 27.50
C ILE A 407 -4.84 -8.50 28.38
N ARG A 408 -5.90 -8.09 29.07
CA ARG A 408 -6.79 -9.00 29.81
C ARG A 408 -7.99 -9.34 28.95
N PHE A 409 -8.31 -10.62 28.90
CA PHE A 409 -9.42 -11.17 28.16
C PHE A 409 -10.59 -11.55 29.07
N GLU A 410 -11.77 -11.67 28.49
CA GLU A 410 -13.00 -12.07 29.20
C GLU A 410 -12.95 -13.54 29.64
N ASN A 411 -12.48 -14.42 28.76
CA ASN A 411 -12.36 -15.86 29.01
C ASN A 411 -10.91 -16.28 29.19
N THR A 412 -10.68 -17.46 29.77
CA THR A 412 -9.34 -18.05 29.86
C THR A 412 -8.76 -18.31 28.47
N VAL A 413 -7.47 -18.04 28.33
CA VAL A 413 -6.67 -18.29 27.13
C VAL A 413 -6.24 -19.76 27.12
N ASN A 414 -6.19 -20.37 25.93
CA ASN A 414 -5.72 -21.75 25.78
C ASN A 414 -4.33 -21.92 26.45
N PRO A 415 -4.12 -22.92 27.34
CA PRO A 415 -2.87 -23.07 28.08
C PRO A 415 -1.61 -23.28 27.23
N SER A 416 -1.76 -23.69 25.96
CA SER A 416 -0.65 -23.80 25.02
C SER A 416 -0.07 -22.44 24.59
N ILE A 417 -0.82 -21.34 24.78
CA ILE A 417 -0.38 -19.98 24.42
C ILE A 417 0.44 -19.41 25.58
N HIS A 418 1.75 -19.33 25.39
CA HIS A 418 2.72 -18.79 26.35
C HIS A 418 3.97 -18.24 25.65
N GLU A 419 4.92 -17.74 26.42
CA GLU A 419 6.22 -17.25 25.95
C GLU A 419 6.95 -18.30 25.12
N GLY A 420 7.42 -17.92 23.92
CA GLY A 420 8.20 -18.81 23.06
C GLY A 420 7.37 -19.86 22.30
N SER A 421 6.07 -19.99 22.58
CA SER A 421 5.20 -20.96 21.92
C SER A 421 4.73 -20.56 20.50
N GLY A 422 5.13 -19.38 20.01
CA GLY A 422 4.91 -18.99 18.62
C GLY A 422 3.46 -18.62 18.27
N PHE A 423 2.79 -17.81 19.11
CA PHE A 423 1.43 -17.34 18.82
C PHE A 423 1.36 -15.84 18.53
N GLY A 424 0.46 -15.49 17.62
CA GLY A 424 -0.02 -14.13 17.39
C GLY A 424 -1.42 -13.92 17.97
N ILE A 425 -1.72 -12.68 18.32
CA ILE A 425 -3.05 -12.20 18.68
C ILE A 425 -3.57 -11.35 17.53
N GLU A 426 -4.77 -11.66 17.04
CA GLU A 426 -5.46 -10.94 15.98
C GLU A 426 -6.64 -10.16 16.54
N ASN A 427 -6.78 -8.90 16.15
CA ASN A 427 -7.95 -8.10 16.46
C ASN A 427 -8.95 -8.14 15.29
N LEU A 428 -10.13 -8.68 15.52
CA LEU A 428 -11.17 -8.86 14.49
C LEU A 428 -12.04 -7.61 14.30
N GLU A 429 -12.03 -6.69 15.25
CA GLU A 429 -12.80 -5.44 15.15
C GLU A 429 -12.18 -4.50 14.13
N TRP A 430 -10.84 -4.43 14.10
CA TRP A 430 -10.05 -3.58 13.20
C TRP A 430 -9.72 -4.28 11.88
N THR A 431 -10.78 -4.80 11.26
CA THR A 431 -10.74 -5.39 9.92
C THR A 431 -11.86 -4.78 9.06
N PRO A 432 -11.56 -4.23 7.87
CA PRO A 432 -12.56 -3.58 7.05
C PRO A 432 -13.09 -4.50 5.95
N THR A 433 -14.31 -4.25 5.47
CA THR A 433 -14.72 -4.67 4.12
C THR A 433 -14.03 -3.79 3.08
N VAL A 434 -13.79 -4.33 1.89
CA VAL A 434 -13.05 -3.62 0.83
C VAL A 434 -13.82 -3.68 -0.49
N LEU A 435 -13.95 -2.52 -1.15
CA LEU A 435 -14.31 -2.38 -2.55
C LEU A 435 -13.18 -1.67 -3.29
N PHE A 436 -12.52 -2.39 -4.18
CA PHE A 436 -11.50 -1.87 -5.09
C PHE A 436 -12.02 -1.97 -6.52
N SER A 437 -12.49 -0.87 -7.11
CA SER A 437 -13.17 -0.92 -8.41
C SER A 437 -12.84 0.20 -9.39
N ASP A 438 -12.92 -0.11 -10.68
CA ASP A 438 -12.81 0.89 -11.75
C ASP A 438 -11.48 1.67 -11.71
N ASN A 439 -10.40 1.03 -11.23
CA ASN A 439 -9.06 1.61 -11.17
C ASN A 439 -8.17 1.11 -12.30
N VAL A 440 -7.12 1.88 -12.60
CA VAL A 440 -6.00 1.46 -13.45
C VAL A 440 -4.74 1.32 -12.61
N ILE A 441 -4.08 0.17 -12.71
CA ILE A 441 -2.86 -0.18 -11.98
C ILE A 441 -1.79 -0.58 -12.99
N ARG A 442 -0.66 0.12 -13.03
CA ARG A 442 0.41 -0.17 -14.02
C ARG A 442 1.80 0.24 -13.62
N ASN A 443 2.81 -0.37 -14.24
CA ASN A 443 4.22 0.06 -14.17
C ASN A 443 4.78 0.20 -12.74
N ASN A 444 4.22 -0.53 -11.79
CA ASN A 444 4.66 -0.49 -10.40
C ASN A 444 5.69 -1.59 -10.13
N ARG A 445 6.49 -1.44 -9.06
CA ARG A 445 7.55 -2.40 -8.74
C ARG A 445 7.04 -3.72 -8.18
N ALA A 446 6.05 -3.75 -7.29
CA ALA A 446 5.75 -5.03 -6.64
C ALA A 446 4.41 -5.59 -7.11
N ARG A 447 3.49 -5.88 -6.20
CA ARG A 447 2.20 -6.48 -6.56
C ARG A 447 1.23 -5.39 -7.01
N GLY A 448 0.18 -5.73 -7.75
CA GLY A 448 -0.86 -4.77 -8.09
C GLY A 448 -1.65 -4.35 -6.85
N SER A 449 -2.19 -5.33 -6.11
CA SER A 449 -2.94 -5.12 -4.87
C SER A 449 -2.68 -6.24 -3.88
N LEU A 450 -2.67 -5.93 -2.58
CA LEU A 450 -2.49 -6.86 -1.47
C LEU A 450 -3.67 -6.76 -0.51
N PHE A 451 -4.27 -7.90 -0.16
CA PHE A 451 -5.35 -7.95 0.83
C PHE A 451 -5.06 -9.02 1.88
N SER A 452 -5.25 -8.63 3.14
CA SER A 452 -5.20 -9.49 4.32
C SER A 452 -6.34 -9.06 5.26
N THR A 453 -7.59 -9.43 4.95
CA THR A 453 -8.74 -9.12 5.80
C THR A 453 -9.76 -10.26 5.82
N PRO A 454 -10.30 -10.64 6.99
CA PRO A 454 -11.33 -11.66 7.11
C PRO A 454 -12.73 -11.22 6.75
N ARG A 455 -12.91 -9.94 6.37
CA ARG A 455 -14.18 -9.43 5.87
C ARG A 455 -14.19 -9.43 4.34
N GLN A 456 -15.39 -9.23 3.78
CA GLN A 456 -15.60 -9.26 2.34
C GLN A 456 -14.64 -8.32 1.61
N THR A 457 -14.01 -8.84 0.57
CA THR A 457 -13.16 -8.09 -0.36
C THR A 457 -13.70 -8.26 -1.78
N VAL A 458 -14.01 -7.14 -2.43
CA VAL A 458 -14.48 -7.10 -3.82
C VAL A 458 -13.47 -6.34 -4.65
N VAL A 459 -12.91 -7.00 -5.66
CA VAL A 459 -12.01 -6.43 -6.66
C VAL A 459 -12.71 -6.54 -8.00
N GLU A 460 -13.27 -5.43 -8.51
CA GLU A 460 -14.04 -5.48 -9.76
C GLU A 460 -13.80 -4.36 -10.77
N ASN A 461 -13.90 -4.68 -12.06
CA ASN A 461 -13.76 -3.73 -13.17
C ASN A 461 -12.42 -2.96 -13.20
N ASN A 462 -11.35 -3.48 -12.59
CA ASN A 462 -10.03 -2.85 -12.64
C ASN A 462 -9.25 -3.29 -13.88
N VAL A 463 -8.31 -2.46 -14.31
CA VAL A 463 -7.31 -2.80 -15.32
C VAL A 463 -5.94 -2.88 -14.65
N PHE A 464 -5.38 -4.09 -14.62
CA PHE A 464 -4.00 -4.34 -14.24
C PHE A 464 -3.17 -4.42 -15.53
N ASP A 465 -2.45 -3.36 -15.84
CA ASP A 465 -1.74 -3.16 -17.11
C ASP A 465 -0.23 -3.19 -16.85
N HIS A 466 0.44 -4.29 -17.22
CA HIS A 466 1.87 -4.49 -17.02
C HIS A 466 2.30 -4.26 -15.55
N THR A 467 1.53 -4.78 -14.60
CA THR A 467 2.00 -4.93 -13.22
C THR A 467 3.18 -5.89 -13.20
N SER A 468 4.31 -5.46 -12.66
CA SER A 468 5.54 -6.23 -12.79
C SER A 468 5.51 -7.53 -11.98
N GLY A 469 4.88 -7.52 -10.80
CA GLY A 469 4.61 -8.71 -10.00
C GLY A 469 3.21 -9.28 -10.22
N THR A 470 2.73 -10.06 -9.24
CA THR A 470 1.34 -10.56 -9.22
C THR A 470 0.38 -9.38 -9.21
N ALA A 471 -0.72 -9.46 -9.96
CA ALA A 471 -1.71 -8.39 -10.00
C ALA A 471 -2.50 -8.34 -8.68
N ILE A 472 -2.86 -9.50 -8.13
CA ILE A 472 -3.59 -9.59 -6.87
C ILE A 472 -2.91 -10.60 -5.96
N LEU A 473 -2.51 -10.14 -4.78
CA LEU A 473 -2.00 -10.95 -3.68
C LEU A 473 -3.04 -11.03 -2.57
N LEU A 474 -3.46 -12.24 -2.21
CA LEU A 474 -4.16 -12.51 -0.95
C LEU A 474 -3.13 -13.10 0.00
N CYS A 475 -2.88 -12.43 1.12
CA CYS A 475 -1.79 -12.77 2.04
C CYS A 475 -2.28 -13.00 3.47
N GLY A 476 -1.32 -13.24 4.35
CA GLY A 476 -1.45 -13.28 5.79
C GLY A 476 -0.16 -13.82 6.36
N ASP A 477 0.44 -13.06 7.28
CA ASP A 477 1.77 -13.37 7.79
C ASP A 477 1.88 -13.03 9.27
N CYS A 478 2.21 -14.03 10.10
CA CYS A 478 2.49 -13.88 11.52
C CYS A 478 3.97 -14.17 11.86
N ASN A 479 4.88 -14.06 10.88
CA ASN A 479 6.27 -14.50 10.98
C ASN A 479 7.28 -13.40 10.58
N GLY A 480 6.99 -12.58 9.56
CA GLY A 480 7.88 -11.53 9.06
C GLY A 480 7.35 -10.11 9.26
N TRP A 481 6.36 -9.74 8.45
CA TRP A 481 5.63 -8.47 8.44
C TRP A 481 4.59 -8.36 9.57
N PHE A 482 4.07 -9.49 10.06
CA PHE A 482 3.01 -9.52 11.09
C PHE A 482 1.70 -8.87 10.62
N GLU A 483 1.39 -8.95 9.34
CA GLU A 483 0.16 -8.41 8.73
C GLU A 483 -0.96 -9.45 8.82
N THR A 484 -2.04 -9.10 9.53
CA THR A 484 -3.14 -10.03 9.83
C THR A 484 -4.20 -10.02 8.78
N GLY A 485 -4.77 -11.19 8.57
CA GLY A 485 -6.16 -11.33 8.12
C GLY A 485 -6.30 -12.45 7.12
N ALA A 486 -6.86 -13.57 7.57
CA ALA A 486 -7.27 -14.64 6.65
C ALA A 486 -8.31 -14.11 5.67
N CYS A 487 -7.98 -14.01 4.38
CA CYS A 487 -8.95 -13.66 3.34
C CYS A 487 -10.12 -14.65 3.29
N ARG A 488 -11.34 -14.12 3.48
CA ARG A 488 -12.61 -14.86 3.44
C ARG A 488 -13.64 -14.07 2.64
N ASN A 489 -14.47 -14.75 1.85
CA ASN A 489 -15.48 -14.12 1.01
C ASN A 489 -14.87 -13.05 0.08
N VAL A 490 -14.02 -13.53 -0.83
CA VAL A 490 -13.32 -12.69 -1.80
C VAL A 490 -13.96 -12.86 -3.18
N LEU A 491 -14.27 -11.75 -3.83
CA LEU A 491 -14.80 -11.71 -5.18
C LEU A 491 -13.88 -10.89 -6.08
N ILE A 492 -13.17 -11.57 -6.98
CA ILE A 492 -12.33 -10.96 -8.01
C ILE A 492 -13.06 -11.13 -9.34
N ARG A 493 -13.64 -10.06 -9.87
CA ARG A 493 -14.44 -10.20 -11.10
C ARG A 493 -14.34 -9.07 -12.10
N LYS A 494 -14.55 -9.40 -13.38
CA LYS A 494 -14.58 -8.41 -14.47
C LYS A 494 -13.33 -7.53 -14.55
N ASN A 495 -12.22 -7.99 -13.99
CA ASN A 495 -10.95 -7.30 -14.13
C ASN A 495 -10.29 -7.71 -15.44
N LYS A 496 -9.43 -6.83 -15.93
CA LYS A 496 -8.58 -7.09 -17.09
C LYS A 496 -7.12 -7.12 -16.65
N PHE A 497 -6.46 -8.25 -16.84
CA PHE A 497 -5.05 -8.45 -16.57
C PHE A 497 -4.30 -8.47 -17.90
N ILE A 498 -3.39 -7.52 -18.11
CA ILE A 498 -2.63 -7.35 -19.34
C ILE A 498 -1.16 -7.51 -18.99
N ASN A 499 -0.56 -8.62 -19.43
CA ASN A 499 0.85 -8.94 -19.26
C ASN A 499 1.38 -8.66 -17.84
N SER A 500 0.60 -9.01 -16.83
CA SER A 500 1.08 -9.02 -15.44
C SER A 500 2.21 -10.03 -15.25
N LEU A 501 2.96 -9.90 -14.16
CA LEU A 501 4.02 -10.85 -13.76
C LEU A 501 5.24 -10.82 -14.70
N THR A 502 5.67 -9.65 -15.16
CA THR A 502 6.86 -9.48 -16.00
C THR A 502 8.20 -9.62 -15.25
N ASN A 503 8.16 -9.67 -13.93
CA ASN A 503 9.32 -9.69 -13.03
C ASN A 503 9.03 -10.55 -11.78
N MET A 504 10.07 -11.03 -11.10
CA MET A 504 9.94 -11.81 -9.86
C MET A 504 10.10 -10.93 -8.62
N PHE A 505 9.11 -10.96 -7.72
CA PHE A 505 9.19 -10.33 -6.40
C PHE A 505 8.69 -11.29 -5.31
N GLN A 506 8.68 -10.83 -4.07
CA GLN A 506 8.15 -11.61 -2.96
C GLN A 506 6.67 -11.94 -3.19
N PHE A 507 6.30 -13.20 -2.99
CA PHE A 507 4.93 -13.73 -3.08
C PHE A 507 4.28 -13.71 -4.48
N THR A 508 5.04 -13.50 -5.55
CA THR A 508 4.51 -13.40 -6.92
C THR A 508 4.53 -14.74 -7.68
N ASN A 509 3.69 -15.71 -7.27
CA ASN A 509 3.74 -17.07 -7.84
C ASN A 509 2.81 -17.31 -9.06
N ALA A 510 1.91 -16.37 -9.33
CA ALA A 510 1.01 -16.33 -10.48
C ALA A 510 0.40 -14.92 -10.63
N ILE A 511 -0.38 -14.65 -11.70
CA ILE A 511 -1.10 -13.37 -11.88
C ILE A 511 -2.02 -13.07 -10.69
N ILE A 512 -2.69 -14.08 -10.14
CA ILE A 512 -3.36 -14.02 -8.84
C ILE A 512 -2.64 -14.99 -7.90
N SER A 513 -2.02 -14.47 -6.85
CA SER A 513 -1.26 -15.25 -5.88
C SER A 513 -2.00 -15.26 -4.53
N ILE A 514 -2.39 -16.43 -4.05
CA ILE A 514 -3.00 -16.62 -2.73
C ILE A 514 -1.93 -17.31 -1.87
N TYR A 515 -1.20 -16.51 -1.12
CA TYR A 515 0.04 -16.90 -0.46
C TYR A 515 0.07 -16.42 1.00
N PRO A 516 -0.46 -17.22 1.94
CA PRO A 516 -0.14 -17.05 3.35
C PRO A 516 1.27 -17.57 3.68
N GLU A 517 1.96 -16.92 4.61
CA GLU A 517 3.26 -17.35 5.11
C GLU A 517 3.10 -18.45 6.16
N ILE A 518 3.20 -19.71 5.71
CA ILE A 518 3.04 -20.91 6.55
C ILE A 518 4.36 -21.69 6.58
N PRO A 519 5.23 -21.48 7.59
CA PRO A 519 6.50 -22.19 7.73
C PRO A 519 6.39 -23.72 7.77
N ASP A 520 5.36 -24.25 8.44
CA ASP A 520 5.13 -25.69 8.60
C ASP A 520 3.79 -26.10 7.96
N LEU A 521 3.75 -25.99 6.63
CA LEU A 521 2.58 -26.39 5.83
C LEU A 521 2.30 -27.90 5.93
N ALA A 522 3.34 -28.72 6.15
CA ALA A 522 3.21 -30.17 6.25
C ALA A 522 2.37 -30.60 7.46
N SER A 523 2.55 -29.91 8.60
CA SER A 523 1.80 -30.20 9.82
C SER A 523 0.44 -29.51 9.90
N GLN A 524 0.14 -28.57 8.99
CA GLN A 524 -1.14 -27.86 8.98
C GLN A 524 -2.32 -28.83 8.79
N ARG A 525 -3.40 -28.62 9.55
CA ARG A 525 -4.64 -29.43 9.52
C ARG A 525 -5.83 -28.67 8.95
N LYS A 526 -5.93 -27.37 9.23
CA LYS A 526 -6.99 -26.46 8.79
C LYS A 526 -6.49 -25.55 7.67
N TYR A 527 -7.42 -24.95 6.96
CA TYR A 527 -7.13 -23.99 5.89
C TYR A 527 -7.19 -22.57 6.43
N PHE A 528 -6.27 -21.73 5.97
CA PHE A 528 -6.17 -20.35 6.41
C PHE A 528 -7.21 -19.47 5.69
N HIS A 529 -7.28 -19.56 4.36
CA HIS A 529 -8.21 -18.81 3.52
C HIS A 529 -9.47 -19.62 3.17
N SER A 530 -10.56 -18.93 2.83
CA SER A 530 -11.77 -19.58 2.31
C SER A 530 -12.61 -18.71 1.37
N ASP A 531 -13.51 -19.34 0.63
CA ASP A 531 -14.59 -18.68 -0.13
C ASP A 531 -14.09 -17.62 -1.12
N ILE A 532 -13.22 -18.04 -2.03
CA ILE A 532 -12.62 -17.16 -3.06
C ILE A 532 -13.27 -17.46 -4.41
N VAL A 533 -13.79 -16.42 -5.06
CA VAL A 533 -14.42 -16.50 -6.39
C VAL A 533 -13.70 -15.57 -7.36
N ILE A 534 -13.19 -16.14 -8.45
CA ILE A 534 -12.53 -15.47 -9.56
C ILE A 534 -13.43 -15.64 -10.79
N ASP A 535 -14.22 -14.61 -11.09
CA ASP A 535 -15.34 -14.69 -12.05
C ASP A 535 -15.23 -13.66 -13.19
N ALA A 536 -15.46 -14.10 -14.43
CA ALA A 536 -15.64 -13.20 -15.57
C ALA A 536 -14.49 -12.19 -15.81
N ASN A 537 -13.26 -12.56 -15.47
CA ASN A 537 -12.07 -11.75 -15.76
C ASN A 537 -11.49 -12.06 -17.15
N GLU A 538 -10.77 -11.10 -17.72
CA GLU A 538 -10.00 -11.27 -18.94
C GLU A 538 -8.50 -11.29 -18.62
N PHE A 539 -7.82 -12.38 -18.95
CA PHE A 539 -6.38 -12.54 -18.85
C PHE A 539 -5.77 -12.48 -20.25
N ILE A 540 -4.95 -11.47 -20.51
CA ILE A 540 -4.12 -11.33 -21.70
C ILE A 540 -2.69 -11.51 -21.24
N THR A 541 -2.12 -12.71 -21.43
CA THR A 541 -0.87 -13.12 -20.77
C THR A 541 0.14 -13.71 -21.75
N PHE A 542 1.42 -13.49 -21.47
CA PHE A 542 2.53 -14.06 -22.22
C PHE A 542 3.08 -15.35 -21.60
N ASP A 543 2.86 -15.57 -20.29
CA ASP A 543 3.31 -16.75 -19.53
C ASP A 543 2.10 -17.58 -19.01
N ARG A 544 2.39 -18.74 -18.40
CA ARG A 544 1.40 -19.74 -17.95
C ARG A 544 0.67 -19.38 -16.64
N PRO A 545 1.31 -18.92 -15.55
CA PRO A 545 0.67 -18.89 -14.23
C PRO A 545 -0.49 -17.91 -14.08
N LEU A 546 -1.71 -18.43 -13.93
CA LEU A 546 -2.90 -17.62 -13.69
C LEU A 546 -3.23 -17.52 -12.20
N VAL A 547 -3.29 -18.67 -11.51
CA VAL A 547 -3.62 -18.73 -10.08
C VAL A 547 -2.66 -19.66 -9.35
N TYR A 548 -2.04 -19.13 -8.30
CA TYR A 548 -1.36 -19.90 -7.28
C TYR A 548 -2.20 -19.82 -6.00
N ALA A 549 -2.40 -20.94 -5.32
CA ALA A 549 -3.11 -20.95 -4.06
C ALA A 549 -2.51 -21.90 -3.02
N LYS A 550 -2.35 -21.38 -1.80
CA LYS A 550 -1.87 -22.14 -0.64
C LYS A 550 -2.86 -22.04 0.52
N SER A 551 -3.21 -23.18 1.11
CA SER A 551 -4.08 -23.27 2.31
C SER A 551 -5.45 -22.61 2.13
N VAL A 552 -6.24 -23.13 1.19
CA VAL A 552 -7.57 -22.58 0.83
C VAL A 552 -8.67 -23.65 0.90
N ASP A 553 -9.78 -23.32 1.55
CA ASP A 553 -11.04 -24.08 1.48
C ASP A 553 -12.07 -23.32 0.63
N GLY A 554 -12.32 -23.78 -0.59
CA GLY A 554 -13.25 -23.15 -1.52
C GLY A 554 -12.59 -22.08 -2.40
N LEU A 555 -12.28 -22.49 -3.64
CA LEU A 555 -11.74 -21.62 -4.69
C LEU A 555 -12.47 -21.88 -6.00
N VAL A 556 -13.18 -20.89 -6.54
CA VAL A 556 -13.92 -21.02 -7.81
C VAL A 556 -13.30 -20.10 -8.86
N PHE A 557 -12.84 -20.68 -9.97
CA PHE A 557 -12.37 -19.97 -11.15
C PHE A 557 -13.35 -20.23 -12.30
N THR A 558 -14.19 -19.24 -12.63
CA THR A 558 -15.33 -19.43 -13.54
C THR A 558 -15.58 -18.28 -14.50
N ASN A 559 -16.12 -18.57 -15.67
CA ASN A 559 -16.47 -17.59 -16.71
C ASN A 559 -15.32 -16.69 -17.19
N ASN A 560 -14.06 -17.03 -16.92
CA ASN A 560 -12.92 -16.22 -17.31
C ASN A 560 -12.53 -16.47 -18.76
N ILE A 561 -11.92 -15.46 -19.39
CA ILE A 561 -11.36 -15.50 -20.73
C ILE A 561 -9.84 -15.42 -20.60
N VAL A 562 -9.13 -16.39 -21.16
CA VAL A 562 -7.66 -16.43 -21.18
C VAL A 562 -7.19 -16.38 -22.64
N LYS A 563 -6.37 -15.39 -22.93
CA LYS A 563 -5.74 -15.13 -24.23
C LYS A 563 -4.23 -15.13 -24.07
N GLN A 564 -3.56 -16.07 -24.73
CA GLN A 564 -2.10 -16.16 -24.73
C GLN A 564 -1.51 -15.25 -25.81
N ASN A 565 -0.40 -14.59 -25.50
CA ASN A 565 0.40 -13.84 -26.47
C ASN A 565 1.89 -14.19 -26.35
N LYS A 566 2.74 -13.50 -27.12
CA LYS A 566 4.20 -13.66 -27.13
C LYS A 566 4.92 -12.32 -26.99
N GLU A 567 4.29 -11.36 -26.32
CA GLU A 567 4.85 -10.02 -26.13
C GLU A 567 6.14 -10.07 -25.30
N TYR A 568 6.19 -10.95 -24.31
CA TYR A 568 7.39 -11.35 -23.58
C TYR A 568 7.62 -12.86 -23.70
N PRO A 569 8.88 -13.35 -23.61
CA PRO A 569 9.14 -14.78 -23.50
C PRO A 569 8.62 -15.30 -22.14
N ALA A 570 8.28 -16.59 -22.05
CA ALA A 570 8.02 -17.20 -20.74
C ALA A 570 9.31 -17.30 -19.91
N PHE A 571 9.22 -17.12 -18.60
CA PHE A 571 10.36 -17.24 -17.66
C PHE A 571 9.97 -17.73 -16.28
N HIS A 572 8.69 -17.68 -15.92
CA HIS A 572 8.27 -17.96 -14.58
C HIS A 572 8.54 -19.44 -14.23
N TRP A 573 8.99 -19.70 -13.00
CA TRP A 573 9.37 -21.06 -12.57
C TRP A 573 8.15 -21.99 -12.47
N ASN A 574 7.00 -21.45 -12.05
CA ASN A 574 5.72 -22.15 -12.10
C ASN A 574 5.29 -22.23 -13.57
N ASN A 575 5.19 -23.45 -14.11
CA ASN A 575 4.80 -23.67 -15.50
C ASN A 575 3.33 -24.11 -15.64
N HIS A 576 2.58 -24.11 -14.53
CA HIS A 576 1.17 -24.49 -14.50
C HIS A 576 0.28 -23.24 -14.45
N ARG A 577 -0.86 -23.29 -15.17
CA ARG A 577 -1.88 -22.22 -15.08
C ARG A 577 -2.47 -22.15 -13.68
N PHE A 578 -2.62 -23.30 -13.03
CA PHE A 578 -3.15 -23.43 -11.68
C PHE A 578 -2.18 -24.27 -10.86
N TYR A 579 -1.66 -23.71 -9.76
CA TYR A 579 -0.84 -24.45 -8.81
C TYR A 579 -1.41 -24.31 -7.40
N PHE A 580 -1.90 -25.42 -6.88
CA PHE A 580 -2.60 -25.51 -5.61
C PHE A 580 -1.82 -26.35 -4.60
N GLN A 581 -1.58 -25.78 -3.42
CA GLN A 581 -0.93 -26.45 -2.29
C GLN A 581 -1.87 -26.43 -1.09
N ARG A 582 -2.36 -27.59 -0.66
CA ARG A 582 -3.44 -27.71 0.32
C ARG A 582 -4.65 -26.86 -0.07
N VAL A 583 -5.33 -27.27 -1.14
CA VAL A 583 -6.58 -26.64 -1.58
C VAL A 583 -7.66 -27.69 -1.71
N ILE A 584 -8.80 -27.45 -1.07
CA ILE A 584 -9.98 -28.29 -1.18
C ILE A 584 -11.17 -27.49 -1.71
N HIS A 585 -12.18 -28.22 -2.22
CA HIS A 585 -13.38 -27.62 -2.82
C HIS A 585 -13.09 -26.60 -3.92
N SER A 586 -12.01 -26.83 -4.70
CA SER A 586 -11.69 -26.01 -5.86
C SER A 586 -12.54 -26.39 -7.07
N LYS A 587 -12.90 -25.39 -7.89
CA LYS A 587 -13.63 -25.58 -9.16
C LYS A 587 -13.03 -24.69 -10.25
N ILE A 588 -12.79 -25.28 -11.42
CA ILE A 588 -12.36 -24.59 -12.65
C ILE A 588 -13.38 -24.97 -13.72
N GLU A 589 -14.31 -24.06 -14.04
CA GLU A 589 -15.45 -24.37 -14.92
C GLU A 589 -15.86 -23.19 -15.79
N ASN A 590 -16.47 -23.44 -16.95
CA ASN A 590 -17.02 -22.41 -17.84
C ASN A 590 -16.01 -21.33 -18.30
N ASN A 591 -14.72 -21.63 -18.32
CA ASN A 591 -13.68 -20.71 -18.78
C ASN A 591 -13.37 -20.94 -20.26
N TYR A 592 -13.04 -19.87 -20.96
CA TYR A 592 -12.53 -19.93 -22.33
C TYR A 592 -11.01 -19.76 -22.33
N PHE A 593 -10.30 -20.71 -22.93
CA PHE A 593 -8.86 -20.66 -23.16
C PHE A 593 -8.62 -20.76 -24.66
N ASP A 594 -7.95 -19.77 -25.25
CA ASP A 594 -7.68 -19.72 -26.69
C ASP A 594 -6.81 -20.89 -27.19
N GLU A 595 -5.83 -21.33 -26.40
CA GLU A 595 -5.00 -22.52 -26.69
C GLU A 595 -5.65 -23.84 -26.22
N GLY A 596 -6.90 -23.81 -25.73
CA GLY A 596 -7.53 -24.94 -25.05
C GLY A 596 -7.03 -25.16 -23.62
N PHE A 597 -7.60 -26.15 -22.93
CA PHE A 597 -7.29 -26.48 -21.53
C PHE A 597 -7.25 -28.00 -21.33
N ILE A 598 -6.13 -28.50 -20.79
CA ILE A 598 -5.93 -29.91 -20.44
C ILE A 598 -5.56 -29.98 -18.97
N ARG A 599 -6.49 -30.40 -18.11
CA ARG A 599 -6.36 -30.31 -16.65
C ARG A 599 -5.07 -30.97 -16.15
N GLU A 600 -4.75 -32.16 -16.64
CA GLU A 600 -3.62 -32.97 -16.18
C GLU A 600 -2.25 -32.35 -16.49
N ARG A 601 -2.20 -31.37 -17.40
CA ARG A 601 -0.97 -30.63 -17.75
C ARG A 601 -0.91 -29.27 -17.07
N GLU A 602 -2.07 -28.65 -16.87
CA GLU A 602 -2.17 -27.24 -16.51
C GLU A 602 -2.51 -27.00 -15.04
N VAL A 603 -2.94 -28.03 -14.32
CA VAL A 603 -3.24 -27.97 -12.89
C VAL A 603 -2.27 -28.88 -12.13
N LEU A 604 -1.52 -28.29 -11.19
CA LEU A 604 -0.71 -29.01 -10.22
C LEU A 604 -1.38 -28.91 -8.84
N GLU A 605 -1.66 -30.04 -8.21
CA GLU A 605 -2.27 -30.12 -6.87
C GLU A 605 -1.36 -30.91 -5.92
N GLU A 606 -0.98 -30.28 -4.81
CA GLU A 606 -0.19 -30.86 -3.74
C GLU A 606 -1.00 -30.82 -2.44
N ASN A 607 -1.72 -31.90 -2.15
CA ASN A 607 -2.48 -32.07 -0.92
C ASN A 607 -1.76 -33.06 0.01
N ASN A 608 -1.77 -32.82 1.32
CA ASN A 608 -1.19 -33.79 2.27
C ASN A 608 -2.26 -34.84 2.59
N GLY A 609 -1.84 -36.08 2.92
CA GLY A 609 -2.75 -37.23 3.13
C GLY A 609 -3.74 -37.15 4.30
N TYR A 610 -3.97 -35.97 4.88
CA TYR A 610 -5.01 -35.68 5.88
C TYR A 610 -6.33 -35.22 5.25
N ASP A 611 -6.36 -35.06 3.92
CA ASP A 611 -7.45 -34.44 3.16
C ASP A 611 -8.42 -35.50 2.56
N ILE A 612 -8.64 -36.63 3.26
CA ILE A 612 -9.60 -37.71 2.86
C ILE A 612 -10.97 -37.49 3.52
#